data_AF-A0A452XNX2-F1
#
_entry.id   AF-A0A452XNX2-F1
#
_cell.length_a   1.000
_cell.length_b   1.000
_cell.length_c   1.000
_cell.angle_alpha   90.00
_cell.angle_beta   90.00
_cell.angle_gamma   90.00
#
_symmetry.space_group_name_H-M   'P 1'
#
loop_
_entity.id
_entity.type
_entity.pdbx_description
1 polymer ?
#
loop_
_entity_poly.entity_id
_entity_poly.type
_entity_poly.pdbx_seq_one_letter_code
_entity_poly.pdbx_strand_id
1 'polypeptide(L)'
;MRNSKAPNLDGSTSEGAARSKGKLVVPCEPNSSSADLHQKLKEQSDTLWKLKDELKKHVSTAELRDMLEVNEQDPSGPERDLLERCADGMLFGALGTCPVCNSCLYYYGGHYQCNGHVSEWSKCTYMTTEPVRMKKKWKIPDEIKNDYLTKWFKSQKVKKPERVLPPMSPQKSVGQSPQQSLVGEALDNLRVCIVGQSKDTDELKQKLKLAGAHFSPRVTKDINCVVSCGGLDNESAEVRKARRQKIPIVREDYLGECIRKNRVLPFDLYKVATTLEESSKGSTVTVKVKGRSAVHEASGLQDTGHILENGKSIYNTTLNISDMTQGVNSYYILQIIEEDDGSECYVFRKWGRVGSEKIGGKKLEEMSKTDAIREFKRLFLEKTGNPWEAWEQKTNFQKQPGRFYPLDIDYGVREAPKRKDMSKMKSSLAPQVLELMMMLFNVETYRCASTFLFRELLPSMSSYY
;
A
#
# COMPACT_ATOMS: atom_id res chain seq x y z
N MET A 1 53.89 26.28 32.82
CA MET A 1 53.89 26.93 31.50
C MET A 1 52.45 27.10 31.03
N ARG A 2 52.08 28.35 30.71
CA ARG A 2 50.88 28.84 29.96
C ARG A 2 49.51 28.50 30.57
N ASN A 3 48.92 29.42 31.33
CA ASN A 3 48.18 30.65 30.95
C ASN A 3 46.73 30.42 30.51
N SER A 4 45.86 30.84 31.42
CA SER A 4 44.43 31.14 31.35
C SER A 4 44.12 32.32 30.42
N LYS A 5 42.92 32.32 29.79
CA LYS A 5 41.89 33.38 29.91
C LYS A 5 40.72 33.14 28.93
N ALA A 6 39.51 33.20 29.50
CA ALA A 6 38.24 33.39 28.81
C ALA A 6 38.09 34.84 28.29
N PRO A 7 37.10 35.12 27.44
CA PRO A 7 36.44 36.41 27.39
C PRO A 7 35.03 36.35 28.01
N ASN A 8 34.84 37.17 29.03
CA ASN A 8 33.55 37.69 29.49
C ASN A 8 33.02 38.74 28.50
N LEU A 9 31.70 38.84 28.38
CA LEU A 9 31.00 40.00 27.82
C LEU A 9 30.01 40.52 28.88
N ASP A 10 30.47 41.46 29.70
CA ASP A 10 29.67 42.54 30.28
C ASP A 10 29.81 43.73 29.30
N GLY A 11 28.85 44.62 29.03
CA GLY A 11 27.57 44.94 29.61
C GLY A 11 27.17 46.34 29.09
N SER A 12 26.01 46.83 29.53
CA SER A 12 25.53 48.22 29.48
C SER A 12 24.43 48.57 28.46
N THR A 13 23.24 48.66 29.05
CA THR A 13 22.02 49.36 28.65
C THR A 13 22.22 50.88 28.50
N SER A 14 21.50 51.50 27.56
CA SER A 14 20.97 52.86 27.72
C SER A 14 19.76 53.08 26.80
N GLU A 15 18.64 53.46 27.42
CA GLU A 15 17.38 53.88 26.82
C GLU A 15 17.51 55.21 26.05
N GLY A 16 16.64 55.41 25.06
CA GLY A 16 16.46 56.68 24.36
C GLY A 16 15.33 56.63 23.34
N ALA A 17 14.13 57.02 23.75
CA ALA A 17 12.93 57.14 22.92
C ALA A 17 12.96 58.35 21.97
N ALA A 18 12.45 58.21 20.73
CA ALA A 18 11.53 59.17 20.07
C ALA A 18 11.19 58.84 18.60
N ARG A 19 9.88 58.63 18.35
CA ARG A 19 9.04 58.98 17.18
C ARG A 19 9.63 59.05 15.76
N SER A 20 9.03 58.28 14.83
CA SER A 20 8.53 58.83 13.54
C SER A 20 7.71 57.82 12.70
N LYS A 21 6.40 58.09 12.63
CA LYS A 21 5.47 57.88 11.50
C LYS A 21 5.20 56.44 11.02
N GLY A 22 4.15 55.86 11.61
CA GLY A 22 3.33 54.89 10.91
C GLY A 22 2.77 55.48 9.62
N LYS A 23 3.08 54.85 8.49
CA LYS A 23 2.40 55.07 7.23
C LYS A 23 1.29 54.03 7.15
N LEU A 24 0.04 54.51 7.21
CA LEU A 24 -1.15 53.73 6.89
C LEU A 24 -0.88 52.96 5.59
N VAL A 25 -0.89 51.62 5.67
CA VAL A 25 -1.05 50.78 4.50
C VAL A 25 -2.51 50.92 4.09
N VAL A 26 -2.70 51.62 2.97
CA VAL A 26 -3.98 51.71 2.26
C VAL A 26 -4.46 50.29 1.95
N PRO A 27 -5.73 49.93 2.21
CA PRO A 27 -6.27 48.64 1.80
C PRO A 27 -6.34 48.59 0.26
N CYS A 28 -5.53 47.73 -0.37
CA CYS A 28 -5.69 47.42 -1.79
C CYS A 28 -6.77 46.34 -1.95
N GLU A 29 -7.95 46.79 -2.41
CA GLU A 29 -8.85 46.15 -3.38
C GLU A 29 -8.59 44.64 -3.68
N PRO A 30 -9.45 43.69 -3.26
CA PRO A 30 -9.18 42.26 -3.37
C PRO A 30 -9.45 41.60 -4.75
N ASN A 31 -9.81 42.34 -5.80
CA ASN A 31 -10.33 41.71 -7.03
C ASN A 31 -9.42 41.77 -8.29
N SER A 32 -8.28 42.47 -8.27
CA SER A 32 -7.41 42.56 -9.47
C SER A 32 -6.34 41.45 -9.57
N SER A 33 -5.80 40.98 -8.43
CA SER A 33 -4.69 40.02 -8.42
C SER A 33 -5.07 38.61 -8.88
N SER A 34 -6.32 38.19 -8.64
CA SER A 34 -6.78 36.85 -9.04
C SER A 34 -7.07 36.78 -10.54
N ALA A 35 -7.72 37.80 -11.10
CA ALA A 35 -8.03 37.88 -12.52
C ALA A 35 -6.76 37.95 -13.39
N ASP A 36 -5.76 38.73 -12.98
CA ASP A 36 -4.46 38.83 -13.68
C ASP A 36 -3.69 37.49 -13.64
N LEU A 37 -3.69 36.79 -12.50
CA LEU A 37 -3.09 35.46 -12.39
C LEU A 37 -3.79 34.43 -13.28
N HIS A 38 -5.12 34.42 -13.29
CA HIS A 38 -5.92 33.55 -14.16
C HIS A 38 -5.66 33.82 -15.64
N GLN A 39 -5.53 35.07 -16.04
CA GLN A 39 -5.21 35.46 -17.41
C GLN A 39 -3.81 34.97 -17.81
N LYS A 40 -2.80 35.16 -16.96
CA LYS A 40 -1.43 34.65 -17.18
C LYS A 40 -1.38 33.12 -17.28
N LEU A 41 -2.12 32.42 -16.42
CA LEU A 41 -2.22 30.95 -16.47
C LEU A 41 -2.85 30.48 -17.78
N LYS A 42 -3.88 31.18 -18.26
CA LYS A 42 -4.55 30.89 -19.53
C LYS A 42 -3.60 31.09 -20.71
N GLU A 43 -2.96 32.25 -20.82
CA GLU A 43 -2.01 32.56 -21.90
C GLU A 43 -0.83 31.57 -21.94
N GLN A 44 -0.30 31.21 -20.78
CA GLN A 44 0.74 30.20 -20.64
C GLN A 44 0.26 28.82 -21.12
N SER A 45 -0.94 28.41 -20.70
CA SER A 45 -1.55 27.13 -21.10
C SER A 45 -1.75 27.08 -22.61
N ASP A 46 -2.32 28.13 -23.20
CA ASP A 46 -2.57 28.22 -24.65
C ASP A 46 -1.25 28.15 -25.45
N THR A 47 -0.20 28.82 -24.94
CA THR A 47 1.14 28.76 -25.55
C THR A 47 1.75 27.36 -25.47
N LEU A 48 1.63 26.68 -24.33
CA LEU A 48 2.08 25.30 -24.14
C LEU A 48 1.35 24.33 -25.06
N TRP A 49 0.01 24.42 -25.14
CA TRP A 49 -0.80 23.58 -26.02
C TRP A 49 -0.45 23.78 -27.48
N LYS A 50 -0.33 25.04 -27.93
CA LYS A 50 0.08 25.35 -29.29
C LYS A 50 1.45 24.75 -29.61
N LEU A 51 2.42 24.87 -28.71
CA LEU A 51 3.75 24.27 -28.93
C LEU A 51 3.68 22.74 -28.98
N LYS A 52 2.92 22.10 -28.07
CA LYS A 52 2.72 20.65 -28.05
C LYS A 52 2.09 20.15 -29.35
N ASP A 53 1.10 20.86 -29.88
CA ASP A 53 0.45 20.49 -31.14
C ASP A 53 1.40 20.59 -32.33
N GLU A 54 2.22 21.64 -32.38
CA GLU A 54 3.21 21.80 -33.45
C GLU A 54 4.34 20.77 -33.36
N LEU A 55 4.81 20.46 -32.15
CA LEU A 55 5.76 19.36 -31.91
C LEU A 55 5.16 18.02 -32.37
N LYS A 56 3.90 17.74 -32.04
CA LYS A 56 3.22 16.51 -32.44
C LYS A 56 3.05 16.38 -33.96
N LYS A 57 2.87 17.50 -34.69
CA LYS A 57 2.74 17.50 -36.15
C LYS A 57 4.07 17.34 -36.88
N HIS A 58 5.12 17.98 -36.37
CA HIS A 58 6.37 18.17 -37.10
C HIS A 58 7.56 17.38 -36.57
N VAL A 59 7.47 16.80 -35.38
CA VAL A 59 8.60 16.14 -34.69
C VAL A 59 8.23 14.70 -34.35
N SER A 60 9.09 13.78 -34.78
CA SER A 60 8.95 12.36 -34.49
C SER A 60 9.29 12.04 -33.02
N THR A 61 8.79 10.90 -32.54
CA THR A 61 9.10 10.45 -31.18
C THR A 61 10.60 10.22 -30.95
N ALA A 62 11.35 9.84 -31.97
CA ALA A 62 12.80 9.68 -31.89
C ALA A 62 13.49 11.04 -31.64
N GLU A 63 13.17 12.05 -32.46
CA GLU A 63 13.72 13.40 -32.30
C GLU A 63 13.35 14.04 -30.95
N LEU A 64 12.16 13.75 -30.40
CA LEU A 64 11.79 14.19 -29.05
C LEU A 64 12.72 13.59 -27.98
N ARG A 65 13.12 12.32 -28.12
CA ARG A 65 14.05 11.68 -27.18
C ARG A 65 15.45 12.27 -27.30
N ASP A 66 15.93 12.46 -28.53
CA ASP A 66 17.25 13.03 -28.78
C ASP A 66 17.36 14.46 -28.21
N MET A 67 16.29 15.26 -28.35
CA MET A 67 16.22 16.59 -27.73
C MET A 67 16.29 16.53 -26.20
N LEU A 68 15.59 15.59 -25.56
CA LEU A 68 15.63 15.45 -24.11
C LEU A 68 17.02 15.04 -23.63
N GLU A 69 17.66 14.11 -24.33
CA GLU A 69 18.99 13.58 -23.99
C GLU A 69 20.08 14.67 -24.06
N VAL A 70 20.12 15.47 -25.13
CA VAL A 70 21.09 16.57 -25.27
C VAL A 70 20.88 17.69 -24.23
N ASN A 71 19.68 17.78 -23.64
CA ASN A 71 19.37 18.72 -22.56
C ASN A 71 19.41 18.08 -21.16
N GLU A 72 19.99 16.88 -21.01
CA GLU A 72 20.13 16.17 -19.74
C GLU A 72 18.77 15.95 -19.03
N GLN A 73 17.70 15.71 -19.81
CA GLN A 73 16.36 15.40 -19.33
C GLN A 73 16.00 13.94 -19.60
N ASP A 74 15.03 13.39 -18.87
CA ASP A 74 14.58 11.99 -19.03
C ASP A 74 13.89 11.76 -20.40
N PRO A 75 14.45 10.91 -21.29
CA PRO A 75 13.87 10.58 -22.60
C PRO A 75 12.88 9.40 -22.55
N SER A 76 12.58 8.86 -21.36
CA SER A 76 11.77 7.66 -21.18
C SER A 76 10.28 7.97 -21.13
N GLY A 77 9.45 7.04 -21.64
CA GLY A 77 8.00 7.10 -21.52
C GLY A 77 7.25 7.24 -22.85
N PRO A 78 5.92 7.35 -22.80
CA PRO A 78 5.07 7.53 -23.97
C PRO A 78 5.25 8.92 -24.60
N GLU A 79 4.91 9.04 -25.89
CA GLU A 79 5.03 10.29 -26.66
C GLU A 79 4.43 11.51 -25.96
N ARG A 80 3.27 11.35 -25.31
CA ARG A 80 2.61 12.40 -24.53
C ARG A 80 3.52 13.03 -23.48
N ASP A 81 4.27 12.22 -22.75
CA ASP A 81 5.13 12.67 -21.65
C ASP A 81 6.39 13.34 -22.21
N LEU A 82 6.91 12.82 -23.33
CA LEU A 82 8.02 13.44 -24.05
C LEU A 82 7.63 14.84 -24.56
N LEU A 83 6.45 14.98 -25.15
CA LEU A 83 5.91 16.27 -25.60
C LEU A 83 5.76 17.26 -24.44
N GLU A 84 5.27 16.81 -23.28
CA GLU A 84 5.13 17.64 -22.07
C GLU A 84 6.49 18.18 -21.62
N ARG A 85 7.52 17.32 -21.53
CA ARG A 85 8.88 17.68 -21.09
C ARG A 85 9.59 18.57 -22.10
N CYS A 86 9.52 18.24 -23.40
CA CYS A 86 10.07 19.06 -24.46
C CYS A 86 9.46 20.45 -24.46
N ALA A 87 8.13 20.56 -24.41
CA ALA A 87 7.46 21.85 -24.41
C ALA A 87 7.81 22.71 -23.18
N ASP A 88 7.88 22.11 -21.98
CA ASP A 88 8.32 22.82 -20.77
C ASP A 88 9.78 23.31 -20.90
N GLY A 89 10.69 22.44 -21.34
CA GLY A 89 12.11 22.76 -21.47
C GLY A 89 12.38 23.80 -22.56
N MET A 90 11.66 23.71 -23.68
CA MET A 90 11.72 24.67 -24.78
C MET A 90 11.29 26.07 -24.32
N LEU A 91 10.12 26.18 -23.66
CA LEU A 91 9.59 27.48 -23.23
C LEU A 91 10.31 28.07 -22.03
N PHE A 92 10.54 27.29 -20.97
CA PHE A 92 11.01 27.81 -19.68
C PHE A 92 12.47 27.50 -19.38
N GLY A 93 13.06 26.50 -20.05
CA GLY A 93 14.45 26.07 -19.84
C GLY A 93 14.54 24.65 -19.29
N ALA A 94 15.65 23.96 -19.61
CA ALA A 94 15.91 22.62 -19.08
C ALA A 94 15.94 22.64 -17.54
N LEU A 95 15.32 21.65 -16.90
CA LEU A 95 15.29 21.55 -15.45
C LEU A 95 16.66 21.08 -14.96
N GLY A 96 17.10 21.63 -13.82
CA GLY A 96 18.22 21.09 -13.07
C GLY A 96 17.88 19.73 -12.46
N THR A 97 18.90 19.05 -11.96
CA THR A 97 18.73 17.76 -11.29
C THR A 97 18.12 17.93 -9.89
N CYS A 98 17.52 16.86 -9.39
CA CYS A 98 16.98 16.81 -8.05
C CYS A 98 18.10 16.99 -7.01
N PRO A 99 17.94 17.87 -6.00
CA PRO A 99 18.98 18.10 -4.99
C PRO A 99 19.18 16.92 -4.03
N VAL A 100 18.25 15.95 -4.02
CA VAL A 100 18.30 14.79 -3.11
C VAL A 100 18.93 13.57 -3.76
N CYS A 101 18.52 13.22 -4.98
CA CYS A 101 18.96 11.99 -5.67
C CYS A 101 19.57 12.22 -7.05
N ASN A 102 19.82 13.48 -7.42
CA ASN A 102 20.41 13.88 -8.71
C ASN A 102 19.65 13.39 -9.96
N SER A 103 18.40 12.95 -9.81
CA SER A 103 17.55 12.50 -10.92
C SER A 103 16.76 13.65 -11.55
N CYS A 104 16.10 13.39 -12.68
CA CYS A 104 15.28 14.40 -13.37
C CYS A 104 14.01 14.77 -12.58
N LEU A 105 13.62 16.03 -12.73
CA LEU A 105 12.34 16.57 -12.26
C LEU A 105 11.35 16.64 -13.43
N TYR A 106 10.06 16.55 -13.13
CA TYR A 106 9.02 16.77 -14.12
C TYR A 106 7.80 17.46 -13.50
N TYR A 107 7.05 18.16 -14.34
CA TYR A 107 5.84 18.83 -13.91
C TYR A 107 4.68 17.85 -13.72
N TYR A 108 3.98 17.97 -12.61
CA TYR A 108 2.76 17.22 -12.33
C TYR A 108 1.87 17.98 -11.37
N GLY A 109 0.58 18.13 -11.71
CA GLY A 109 -0.43 18.61 -10.75
C GLY A 109 -0.10 19.93 -10.05
N GLY A 110 0.51 20.89 -10.75
CA GLY A 110 0.83 22.22 -10.19
C GLY A 110 2.16 22.34 -9.44
N HIS A 111 3.01 21.31 -9.46
CA HIS A 111 4.36 21.34 -8.89
C HIS A 111 5.33 20.52 -9.74
N TYR A 112 6.61 20.56 -9.40
CA TYR A 112 7.65 19.69 -9.95
C TYR A 112 7.95 18.58 -8.97
N GLN A 113 7.94 17.34 -9.45
CA GLN A 113 8.25 16.16 -8.64
C GLN A 113 9.43 15.39 -9.24
N CYS A 114 10.21 14.76 -8.38
CA CYS A 114 11.30 13.90 -8.80
C CYS A 114 10.80 12.54 -9.28
N ASN A 115 11.39 12.02 -10.36
CA ASN A 115 11.14 10.63 -10.81
C ASN A 115 12.21 9.63 -10.32
N GLY A 116 13.17 10.09 -9.53
CA GLY A 116 14.30 9.30 -9.09
C GLY A 116 14.03 8.41 -7.89
N HIS A 117 15.10 7.74 -7.47
CA HIS A 117 15.13 6.93 -6.26
C HIS A 117 16.25 7.42 -5.35
N VAL A 118 15.98 7.51 -4.05
CA VAL A 118 17.02 7.83 -3.04
C VAL A 118 17.85 6.60 -2.68
N SER A 119 17.29 5.40 -2.87
CA SER A 119 17.97 4.12 -2.73
C SER A 119 17.31 3.07 -3.63
N GLU A 120 17.86 1.88 -3.67
CA GLU A 120 17.29 0.72 -4.37
C GLU A 120 15.91 0.29 -3.84
N TRP A 121 15.57 0.76 -2.63
CA TRP A 121 14.35 0.43 -1.91
C TRP A 121 13.30 1.54 -1.94
N SER A 122 13.71 2.80 -2.14
CA SER A 122 12.84 3.94 -1.85
C SER A 122 12.86 4.98 -2.97
N LYS A 123 11.66 5.35 -3.41
CA LYS A 123 11.47 6.43 -4.38
C LYS A 123 11.75 7.79 -3.73
N CYS A 124 12.29 8.72 -4.52
CA CYS A 124 12.51 10.10 -4.09
C CYS A 124 11.17 10.83 -4.00
N THR A 125 10.89 11.47 -2.86
CA THR A 125 9.66 12.25 -2.61
C THR A 125 9.85 13.75 -2.78
N TYR A 126 11.00 14.17 -3.32
CA TYR A 126 11.29 15.59 -3.50
C TYR A 126 10.30 16.26 -4.45
N MET A 127 9.69 17.34 -3.97
CA MET A 127 8.74 18.18 -4.71
C MET A 127 9.08 19.66 -4.51
N THR A 128 8.87 20.47 -5.53
CA THR A 128 9.09 21.93 -5.47
C THR A 128 8.16 22.67 -6.43
N THR A 129 7.78 23.90 -6.10
CA THR A 129 7.12 24.83 -7.03
C THR A 129 8.12 25.71 -7.77
N GLU A 130 9.37 25.75 -7.32
CA GLU A 130 10.44 26.59 -7.84
C GLU A 130 11.65 25.72 -8.20
N PRO A 131 11.60 25.00 -9.34
CA PRO A 131 12.73 24.19 -9.76
C PRO A 131 13.87 25.09 -10.25
N VAL A 132 15.11 24.67 -9.97
CA VAL A 132 16.29 25.28 -10.59
C VAL A 132 16.25 24.95 -12.08
N ARG A 133 16.46 25.96 -12.93
CA ARG A 133 16.53 25.79 -14.39
C ARG A 133 17.89 26.21 -14.93
N MET A 134 18.34 25.51 -15.96
CA MET A 134 19.55 25.83 -16.68
C MET A 134 19.36 27.13 -17.48
N LYS A 135 20.23 28.12 -17.27
CA LYS A 135 20.19 29.41 -17.98
C LYS A 135 20.67 29.32 -19.44
N LYS A 136 20.98 28.13 -19.94
CA LYS A 136 21.45 27.88 -21.30
C LYS A 136 20.26 27.83 -22.26
N LYS A 137 20.53 28.06 -23.56
CA LYS A 137 19.51 27.83 -24.60
C LYS A 137 19.13 26.35 -24.65
N TRP A 138 17.89 26.05 -25.01
CA TRP A 138 17.45 24.67 -25.23
C TRP A 138 18.19 24.14 -26.45
N LYS A 139 19.01 23.11 -26.27
CA LYS A 139 19.83 22.56 -27.32
C LYS A 139 19.00 21.67 -28.23
N ILE A 140 19.33 21.65 -29.51
CA ILE A 140 18.79 20.70 -30.48
C ILE A 140 19.99 19.95 -31.06
N PRO A 141 19.96 18.61 -31.15
CA PRO A 141 21.05 17.83 -31.74
C PRO A 141 21.39 18.30 -33.16
N ASP A 142 22.67 18.37 -33.47
CA ASP A 142 23.17 18.87 -34.78
C ASP A 142 22.80 17.94 -35.95
N GLU A 143 22.48 16.67 -35.66
CA GLU A 143 22.10 15.66 -36.64
C GLU A 143 20.63 15.75 -37.10
N ILE A 144 19.80 16.55 -36.41
CA ILE A 144 18.39 16.70 -36.72
C ILE A 144 18.21 17.58 -37.97
N LYS A 145 17.74 16.97 -39.06
CA LYS A 145 17.41 17.65 -40.34
C LYS A 145 15.99 18.26 -40.36
N ASN A 146 15.46 18.61 -39.20
CA ASN A 146 14.10 19.09 -39.07
C ASN A 146 14.05 20.62 -39.20
N ASP A 147 13.41 21.09 -40.27
CA ASP A 147 13.25 22.51 -40.57
C ASP A 147 12.49 23.26 -39.47
N TYR A 148 11.48 22.63 -38.85
CA TYR A 148 10.69 23.24 -37.80
C TYR A 148 11.57 23.53 -36.57
N LEU A 149 12.31 22.52 -36.11
CA LEU A 149 13.20 22.63 -34.95
C LEU A 149 14.33 23.64 -35.20
N THR A 150 14.92 23.63 -36.39
CA THR A 150 15.98 24.58 -36.77
C THR A 150 15.47 26.02 -36.79
N LYS A 151 14.26 26.26 -37.33
CA LYS A 151 13.61 27.58 -37.32
C LYS A 151 13.28 28.02 -35.90
N TRP A 152 12.76 27.11 -35.08
CA TRP A 152 12.44 27.38 -33.69
C TRP A 152 13.69 27.72 -32.85
N PHE A 153 14.78 26.98 -33.04
CA PHE A 153 16.04 27.23 -32.32
C PHE A 153 16.59 28.63 -32.59
N LYS A 154 16.49 29.09 -33.85
CA LYS A 154 16.88 30.45 -34.25
C LYS A 154 15.97 31.53 -33.64
N SER A 155 14.70 31.25 -33.44
CA SER A 155 13.73 32.19 -32.84
C SER A 155 13.73 32.18 -31.31
N GLN A 156 14.55 31.35 -30.68
CA GLN A 156 14.56 31.21 -29.23
C GLN A 156 15.02 32.48 -28.52
N LYS A 157 14.20 32.98 -27.60
CA LYS A 157 14.53 34.13 -26.75
C LYS A 157 15.66 33.79 -25.78
N VAL A 158 16.54 34.78 -25.52
CA VAL A 158 17.64 34.65 -24.54
C VAL A 158 17.11 34.67 -23.10
N LYS A 159 16.12 35.52 -22.82
CA LYS A 159 15.40 35.53 -21.55
C LYS A 159 14.13 34.70 -21.68
N LYS A 160 14.08 33.57 -20.98
CA LYS A 160 12.89 32.71 -20.91
C LYS A 160 11.91 33.26 -19.87
N PRO A 161 10.59 33.17 -20.12
CA PRO A 161 9.59 33.49 -19.11
C PRO A 161 9.71 32.54 -17.92
N GLU A 162 9.30 32.99 -16.74
CA GLU A 162 9.13 32.12 -15.57
C GLU A 162 7.80 31.38 -15.67
N ARG A 163 7.77 30.13 -15.21
CA ARG A 163 6.55 29.33 -15.23
C ARG A 163 5.64 29.75 -14.09
N VAL A 164 4.43 30.17 -14.43
CA VAL A 164 3.36 30.43 -13.47
C VAL A 164 2.68 29.11 -13.12
N LEU A 165 2.58 28.82 -11.82
CA LEU A 165 1.93 27.63 -11.29
C LEU A 165 0.59 28.00 -10.65
N PRO A 166 -0.43 27.12 -10.72
CA PRO A 166 -1.65 27.33 -9.97
C PRO A 166 -1.33 27.33 -8.46
N PRO A 167 -2.02 28.14 -7.65
CA PRO A 167 -1.88 28.07 -6.20
C PRO A 167 -2.21 26.64 -5.74
N MET A 168 -1.36 26.09 -4.87
CA MET A 168 -1.58 24.74 -4.34
C MET A 168 -2.93 24.71 -3.64
N SER A 169 -3.88 23.97 -4.22
CA SER A 169 -5.06 23.57 -3.45
C SER A 169 -4.57 22.71 -2.30
N PRO A 170 -5.06 22.90 -1.05
CA PRO A 170 -4.75 21.98 0.04
C PRO A 170 -5.01 20.57 -0.47
N GLN A 171 -3.96 19.74 -0.48
CA GLN A 171 -4.13 18.35 -0.86
C GLN A 171 -5.18 17.79 0.08
N LYS A 172 -6.33 17.36 -0.47
CA LYS A 172 -7.17 16.41 0.24
C LYS A 172 -6.29 15.19 0.42
N SER A 173 -5.79 14.99 1.63
CA SER A 173 -5.23 13.72 2.06
C SER A 173 -6.24 12.64 1.66
N VAL A 174 -5.87 11.85 0.65
CA VAL A 174 -6.57 10.62 0.32
C VAL A 174 -6.31 9.70 1.51
N GLY A 175 -7.23 9.74 2.46
CA GLY A 175 -7.02 9.13 3.78
C GLY A 175 -7.72 9.85 4.92
N GLN A 176 -8.76 10.63 4.68
CA GLN A 176 -9.73 10.98 5.73
C GLN A 176 -11.12 10.77 5.15
N SER A 177 -11.74 9.65 5.51
CA SER A 177 -13.20 9.58 5.57
C SER A 177 -13.68 10.81 6.33
N PRO A 178 -14.62 11.60 5.81
CA PRO A 178 -15.10 12.76 6.52
C PRO A 178 -15.63 12.29 7.88
N GLN A 179 -15.04 12.81 8.96
CA GLN A 179 -15.73 12.87 10.25
C GLN A 179 -16.94 13.78 10.04
N GLN A 180 -18.01 13.20 9.50
CA GLN A 180 -19.33 13.78 9.65
C GLN A 180 -19.72 13.56 11.11
N SER A 181 -19.68 14.65 11.84
CA SER A 181 -20.54 14.90 12.98
C SER A 181 -21.99 14.65 12.56
N LEU A 182 -22.49 13.44 12.79
CA LEU A 182 -23.90 13.09 12.71
C LEU A 182 -24.27 12.45 14.04
N VAL A 183 -24.80 13.29 14.92
CA VAL A 183 -25.62 12.87 16.05
C VAL A 183 -26.88 12.25 15.46
N GLY A 184 -27.14 10.98 15.81
CA GLY A 184 -28.38 10.24 15.51
C GLY A 184 -28.29 9.26 14.33
N GLU A 185 -28.87 8.06 14.49
CA GLU A 185 -29.24 7.07 13.44
C GLU A 185 -28.28 5.91 13.09
N ALA A 186 -27.20 5.63 13.84
CA ALA A 186 -26.29 4.52 13.49
C ALA A 186 -26.65 3.14 14.10
N LEU A 187 -27.44 3.09 15.19
CA LEU A 187 -27.77 1.84 15.91
C LEU A 187 -29.27 1.55 16.00
N ASP A 188 -30.12 2.34 15.35
CA ASP A 188 -31.60 2.22 15.40
C ASP A 188 -32.11 0.84 14.95
N ASN A 189 -31.37 0.18 14.06
CA ASN A 189 -31.73 -1.15 13.57
C ASN A 189 -31.15 -2.30 14.41
N LEU A 190 -30.40 -1.99 15.48
CA LEU A 190 -29.75 -2.99 16.32
C LEU A 190 -30.72 -3.45 17.44
N ARG A 191 -31.28 -4.66 17.27
CA ARG A 191 -32.08 -5.36 18.28
C ARG A 191 -31.24 -6.41 19.01
N VAL A 192 -31.13 -6.27 20.32
CA VAL A 192 -30.26 -7.14 21.15
C VAL A 192 -31.04 -7.73 22.32
N CYS A 193 -30.76 -8.99 22.62
CA CYS A 193 -31.17 -9.64 23.88
C CYS A 193 -29.94 -9.88 24.74
N ILE A 194 -29.96 -9.42 25.99
CA ILE A 194 -28.87 -9.61 26.95
C ILE A 194 -29.25 -10.76 27.87
N VAL A 195 -28.34 -11.72 28.01
CA VAL A 195 -28.50 -12.92 28.84
C VAL A 195 -27.44 -12.91 29.93
N GLY A 196 -27.87 -13.06 31.18
CA GLY A 196 -27.05 -13.01 32.38
C GLY A 196 -27.05 -11.64 33.07
N GLN A 197 -26.42 -11.55 34.24
CA GLN A 197 -26.36 -10.32 35.06
C GLN A 197 -24.90 -9.93 35.31
N SER A 198 -24.50 -8.72 34.92
CA SER A 198 -23.25 -8.07 35.32
C SER A 198 -23.56 -6.77 36.07
N LYS A 199 -22.62 -6.26 36.88
CA LYS A 199 -22.78 -5.01 37.62
C LYS A 199 -23.00 -3.79 36.70
N ASP A 200 -22.58 -3.89 35.44
CA ASP A 200 -22.62 -2.81 34.45
C ASP A 200 -23.78 -2.95 33.44
N THR A 201 -24.61 -3.98 33.58
CA THR A 201 -25.67 -4.33 32.61
C THR A 201 -26.71 -3.21 32.45
N ASP A 202 -27.08 -2.53 33.54
CA ASP A 202 -28.12 -1.49 33.50
C ASP A 202 -27.58 -0.14 32.97
N GLU A 203 -26.32 0.19 33.26
CA GLU A 203 -25.64 1.33 32.63
C GLU A 203 -25.47 1.13 31.12
N LEU A 204 -25.11 -0.09 30.71
CA LEU A 204 -24.93 -0.44 29.30
C LEU A 204 -26.25 -0.36 28.53
N LYS A 205 -27.36 -0.82 29.11
CA LYS A 205 -28.72 -0.66 28.55
C LYS A 205 -29.10 0.82 28.38
N GLN A 206 -28.75 1.69 29.33
CA GLN A 206 -29.02 3.12 29.22
C GLN A 206 -28.19 3.77 28.10
N LYS A 207 -26.89 3.47 28.03
CA LYS A 207 -25.98 3.97 26.98
C LYS A 207 -26.42 3.53 25.58
N LEU A 208 -26.95 2.32 25.43
CA LEU A 208 -27.48 1.80 24.15
C LEU A 208 -28.80 2.42 23.74
N LYS A 209 -29.71 2.68 24.70
CA LYS A 209 -30.97 3.39 24.43
C LYS A 209 -30.72 4.82 23.96
N LEU A 210 -29.75 5.51 24.57
CA LEU A 210 -29.33 6.85 24.13
C LEU A 210 -28.71 6.84 22.73
N ALA A 211 -28.16 5.70 22.30
CA ALA A 211 -27.55 5.52 20.99
C ALA A 211 -28.51 4.94 19.94
N GLY A 212 -29.79 4.70 20.27
CA GLY A 212 -30.85 4.27 19.34
C GLY A 212 -31.15 2.76 19.32
N ALA A 213 -30.40 1.92 20.02
CA ALA A 213 -30.58 0.47 19.96
C ALA A 213 -31.82 -0.03 20.75
N HIS A 214 -32.49 -1.06 20.21
CA HIS A 214 -33.70 -1.64 20.81
C HIS A 214 -33.39 -2.91 21.62
N PHE A 215 -33.88 -2.94 22.86
CA PHE A 215 -33.72 -4.10 23.75
C PHE A 215 -34.99 -4.96 23.73
N SER A 216 -34.80 -6.27 23.56
CA SER A 216 -35.85 -7.26 23.80
C SER A 216 -35.47 -8.16 25.00
N PRO A 217 -36.36 -8.32 25.98
CA PRO A 217 -36.11 -9.19 27.14
C PRO A 217 -36.15 -10.68 26.79
N ARG A 218 -36.59 -11.06 25.58
CA ARG A 218 -36.70 -12.47 25.16
C ARG A 218 -36.24 -12.63 23.71
N VAL A 219 -35.70 -13.80 23.37
CA VAL A 219 -35.28 -14.10 22.00
C VAL A 219 -36.50 -14.22 21.06
N THR A 220 -36.66 -13.26 20.15
CA THR A 220 -37.66 -13.18 19.08
C THR A 220 -37.00 -13.22 17.70
N LYS A 221 -37.78 -13.45 16.63
CA LYS A 221 -37.25 -13.65 15.26
C LYS A 221 -36.57 -12.41 14.67
N ASP A 222 -36.82 -11.23 15.25
CA ASP A 222 -36.36 -9.93 14.76
C ASP A 222 -35.07 -9.45 15.45
N ILE A 223 -34.47 -10.26 16.32
CA ILE A 223 -33.24 -9.91 17.05
C ILE A 223 -32.00 -10.18 16.20
N ASN A 224 -31.06 -9.24 16.24
CA ASN A 224 -29.81 -9.32 15.49
C ASN A 224 -28.75 -10.17 16.20
N CYS A 225 -28.62 -10.07 17.52
CA CYS A 225 -27.66 -10.86 18.30
C CYS A 225 -28.10 -11.04 19.76
N VAL A 226 -27.56 -12.08 20.40
CA VAL A 226 -27.68 -12.30 21.85
C VAL A 226 -26.34 -12.02 22.50
N VAL A 227 -26.33 -11.20 23.55
CA VAL A 227 -25.11 -10.82 24.28
C VAL A 227 -25.06 -11.60 25.59
N SER A 228 -23.97 -12.31 25.84
CA SER A 228 -23.75 -13.07 27.07
C SER A 228 -22.95 -12.21 28.07
N CYS A 229 -23.58 -11.85 29.20
CA CYS A 229 -23.00 -11.05 30.28
C CYS A 229 -22.89 -11.88 31.56
N GLY A 230 -21.70 -11.97 32.17
CA GLY A 230 -21.44 -12.87 33.30
C GLY A 230 -21.19 -14.32 32.83
N GLY A 231 -20.13 -14.95 33.36
CA GLY A 231 -19.52 -16.16 32.80
C GLY A 231 -20.48 -17.33 32.47
N LEU A 232 -20.20 -17.96 31.32
CA LEU A 232 -20.48 -19.33 30.87
C LEU A 232 -21.76 -20.09 31.31
N ASP A 233 -22.84 -19.42 31.71
CA ASP A 233 -24.15 -20.09 31.83
C ASP A 233 -24.77 -20.28 30.43
N ASN A 234 -24.17 -21.22 29.69
CA ASN A 234 -24.52 -21.61 28.32
C ASN A 234 -25.87 -22.34 28.18
N GLU A 235 -26.58 -22.54 29.28
CA GLU A 235 -27.81 -23.36 29.33
C GLU A 235 -29.11 -22.57 29.48
N SER A 236 -29.07 -21.23 29.47
CA SER A 236 -30.29 -20.42 29.51
C SER A 236 -31.24 -20.78 28.35
N ALA A 237 -32.54 -20.67 28.60
CA ALA A 237 -33.57 -21.01 27.61
C ALA A 237 -33.43 -20.12 26.35
N GLU A 238 -32.96 -18.90 26.54
CA GLU A 238 -32.70 -17.86 25.54
C GLU A 238 -31.52 -18.24 24.64
N VAL A 239 -30.40 -18.69 25.21
CA VAL A 239 -29.23 -19.17 24.45
C VAL A 239 -29.59 -20.41 23.63
N ARG A 240 -30.34 -21.36 24.21
CA ARG A 240 -30.86 -22.53 23.47
C ARG A 240 -31.80 -22.14 22.33
N LYS A 241 -32.62 -21.09 22.50
CA LYS A 241 -33.52 -20.59 21.45
C LYS A 241 -32.77 -19.86 20.35
N ALA A 242 -31.78 -19.05 20.69
CA ALA A 242 -30.91 -18.36 19.74
C ALA A 242 -30.15 -19.35 18.85
N ARG A 243 -29.62 -20.44 19.42
CA ARG A 243 -28.95 -21.52 18.68
C ARG A 243 -29.88 -22.18 17.66
N ARG A 244 -31.11 -22.55 18.06
CA ARG A 244 -32.10 -23.14 17.12
C ARG A 244 -32.47 -22.20 15.98
N GLN A 245 -32.41 -20.89 16.23
CA GLN A 245 -32.74 -19.85 15.26
C GLN A 245 -31.51 -19.30 14.51
N LYS A 246 -30.31 -19.86 14.74
CA LYS A 246 -29.02 -19.41 14.18
C LYS A 246 -28.73 -17.91 14.42
N ILE A 247 -29.20 -17.38 15.55
CA ILE A 247 -28.92 -15.99 15.95
C ILE A 247 -27.54 -15.96 16.63
N PRO A 248 -26.63 -15.06 16.22
CA PRO A 248 -25.27 -15.01 16.75
C PRO A 248 -25.24 -14.65 18.24
N ILE A 249 -24.45 -15.39 19.02
CA ILE A 249 -24.21 -15.14 20.45
C ILE A 249 -22.84 -14.49 20.59
N VAL A 250 -22.79 -13.28 21.14
CA VAL A 250 -21.59 -12.44 21.25
C VAL A 250 -21.26 -12.09 22.70
N ARG A 251 -20.01 -11.70 22.94
CA ARG A 251 -19.49 -11.26 24.23
C ARG A 251 -19.96 -9.86 24.62
N GLU A 252 -19.87 -9.53 25.91
CA GLU A 252 -20.29 -8.24 26.49
C GLU A 252 -19.53 -7.03 25.92
N ASP A 253 -18.26 -7.21 25.55
CA ASP A 253 -17.39 -6.20 24.95
C ASP A 253 -17.90 -5.67 23.58
N TYR A 254 -18.65 -6.49 22.85
CA TYR A 254 -19.27 -6.12 21.57
C TYR A 254 -20.12 -4.84 21.66
N LEU A 255 -20.92 -4.71 22.72
CA LEU A 255 -21.83 -3.58 22.88
C LEU A 255 -21.06 -2.29 23.19
N GLY A 256 -20.05 -2.36 24.06
CA GLY A 256 -19.20 -1.21 24.37
C GLY A 256 -18.42 -0.71 23.14
N GLU A 257 -17.93 -1.64 22.31
CA GLU A 257 -17.26 -1.35 21.05
C GLU A 257 -18.18 -0.69 20.02
N CYS A 258 -19.43 -1.16 19.87
CA CYS A 258 -20.42 -0.59 18.95
C CYS A 258 -20.80 0.85 19.33
N ILE A 259 -20.93 1.13 20.63
CA ILE A 259 -21.22 2.48 21.15
C ILE A 259 -20.03 3.41 20.87
N ARG A 260 -18.82 2.98 21.21
CA ARG A 260 -17.59 3.78 21.04
C ARG A 260 -17.35 4.16 19.57
N LYS A 261 -17.66 3.26 18.64
CA LYS A 261 -17.46 3.44 17.19
C LYS A 261 -18.71 3.96 16.46
N ASN A 262 -19.82 4.18 17.17
CA ASN A 262 -21.12 4.60 16.64
C ASN A 262 -21.54 3.85 15.36
N ARG A 263 -21.44 2.51 15.37
CA ARG A 263 -21.86 1.63 14.26
C ARG A 263 -22.02 0.18 14.72
N VAL A 264 -22.86 -0.59 14.02
CA VAL A 264 -22.94 -2.06 14.21
C VAL A 264 -21.67 -2.72 13.71
N LEU A 265 -21.00 -3.50 14.56
CA LEU A 265 -19.76 -4.21 14.20
C LEU A 265 -20.07 -5.64 13.71
N PRO A 266 -19.20 -6.25 12.88
CA PRO A 266 -19.38 -7.64 12.47
C PRO A 266 -19.35 -8.58 13.68
N PHE A 267 -20.39 -9.42 13.81
CA PHE A 267 -20.54 -10.33 14.96
C PHE A 267 -19.42 -11.38 15.05
N ASP A 268 -18.83 -11.78 13.92
CA ASP A 268 -17.86 -12.88 13.84
C ASP A 268 -16.63 -12.71 14.72
N LEU A 269 -16.24 -11.45 15.00
CA LEU A 269 -15.10 -11.12 15.85
C LEU A 269 -15.41 -11.25 17.35
N TYR A 270 -16.69 -11.29 17.70
CA TYR A 270 -17.17 -11.26 19.09
C TYR A 270 -18.00 -12.49 19.46
N LYS A 271 -18.16 -13.44 18.53
CA LYS A 271 -18.91 -14.68 18.74
C LYS A 271 -18.28 -15.50 19.87
N VAL A 272 -19.10 -15.93 20.81
CA VAL A 272 -18.69 -16.86 21.87
C VAL A 272 -18.58 -18.26 21.26
N ALA A 273 -17.34 -18.73 21.05
CA ALA A 273 -17.10 -20.07 20.54
C ALA A 273 -17.53 -21.12 21.57
N THR A 274 -18.57 -21.89 21.24
CA THR A 274 -18.93 -23.10 21.97
C THR A 274 -18.93 -24.27 21.02
N THR A 275 -17.99 -25.17 21.26
CA THR A 275 -17.94 -26.59 20.88
C THR A 275 -18.64 -27.00 19.58
N LEU A 276 -17.78 -27.41 18.63
CA LEU A 276 -18.02 -28.51 17.69
C LEU A 276 -19.32 -28.41 16.92
N GLU A 277 -19.38 -27.56 15.88
CA GLU A 277 -20.17 -27.83 14.66
C GLU A 277 -20.00 -26.75 13.57
N GLU A 278 -19.47 -25.56 13.89
CA GLU A 278 -19.29 -24.49 12.89
C GLU A 278 -17.83 -24.31 12.40
N SER A 279 -16.85 -25.02 12.97
CA SER A 279 -15.44 -24.99 12.52
C SER A 279 -15.18 -25.75 11.21
N SER A 280 -16.19 -26.32 10.57
CA SER A 280 -16.05 -27.13 9.36
C SER A 280 -16.22 -26.34 8.05
N LYS A 281 -16.42 -25.01 8.10
CA LYS A 281 -16.61 -24.17 6.89
C LYS A 281 -15.64 -23.00 6.75
N GLY A 282 -14.62 -22.91 7.61
CA GLY A 282 -13.38 -22.23 7.26
C GLY A 282 -12.48 -23.26 6.61
N SER A 283 -12.38 -23.26 5.27
CA SER A 283 -11.48 -24.16 4.54
C SER A 283 -10.07 -23.99 5.12
N THR A 284 -9.64 -24.95 5.92
CA THR A 284 -8.26 -25.05 6.36
C THR A 284 -7.51 -25.48 5.12
N VAL A 285 -6.91 -24.52 4.42
CA VAL A 285 -5.99 -24.80 3.31
C VAL A 285 -4.79 -25.51 3.92
N THR A 286 -4.87 -26.83 3.95
CA THR A 286 -3.76 -27.70 4.33
C THR A 286 -2.82 -27.68 3.13
N VAL A 287 -1.79 -26.85 3.22
CA VAL A 287 -0.73 -26.78 2.21
C VAL A 287 -0.12 -28.18 2.10
N LYS A 288 -0.46 -28.90 1.03
CA LYS A 288 0.13 -30.21 0.71
C LYS A 288 1.49 -29.95 0.09
N VAL A 289 2.52 -30.28 0.84
CA VAL A 289 3.90 -30.19 0.37
C VAL A 289 4.26 -31.53 -0.28
N LYS A 290 4.63 -31.51 -1.57
CA LYS A 290 5.24 -32.64 -2.29
C LYS A 290 6.62 -32.17 -2.75
N GLY A 291 7.70 -32.76 -2.21
CA GLY A 291 9.08 -32.28 -2.43
C GLY A 291 9.52 -31.22 -1.41
N ARG A 292 10.45 -30.33 -1.81
CA ARG A 292 10.99 -29.25 -0.95
C ARG A 292 10.16 -27.97 -0.95
N SER A 293 9.05 -27.93 -1.68
CA SER A 293 8.16 -26.76 -1.80
C SER A 293 6.71 -27.18 -2.03
N ALA A 294 5.78 -26.25 -1.77
CA ALA A 294 4.36 -26.46 -1.98
C ALA A 294 3.87 -25.83 -3.29
N VAL A 295 3.04 -26.56 -4.02
CA VAL A 295 2.28 -26.02 -5.15
C VAL A 295 1.21 -25.06 -4.62
N HIS A 296 1.12 -23.88 -5.22
CA HIS A 296 0.17 -22.87 -4.77
C HIS A 296 -1.27 -23.29 -5.11
N GLU A 297 -2.18 -23.30 -4.13
CA GLU A 297 -3.58 -23.78 -4.24
C GLU A 297 -4.33 -23.20 -5.46
N ALA A 298 -4.19 -21.90 -5.72
CA ALA A 298 -4.87 -21.24 -6.84
C ALA A 298 -4.47 -21.75 -8.24
N SER A 299 -3.41 -22.56 -8.37
CA SER A 299 -3.06 -23.26 -9.61
C SER A 299 -4.06 -24.38 -9.94
N GLY A 300 -4.70 -24.98 -8.93
CA GLY A 300 -5.53 -26.17 -9.08
C GLY A 300 -4.75 -27.49 -9.20
N LEU A 301 -3.41 -27.44 -9.24
CA LEU A 301 -2.54 -28.61 -9.47
C LEU A 301 -1.86 -29.13 -8.18
N GLN A 302 -2.35 -28.72 -7.01
CA GLN A 302 -1.75 -29.10 -5.71
C GLN A 302 -1.80 -30.61 -5.44
N ASP A 303 -2.77 -31.31 -6.03
CA ASP A 303 -3.01 -32.72 -5.82
C ASP A 303 -2.37 -33.61 -6.90
N THR A 304 -2.09 -33.04 -8.09
CA THR A 304 -1.62 -33.77 -9.28
C THR A 304 -0.19 -33.44 -9.69
N GLY A 305 0.38 -32.33 -9.21
CA GLY A 305 1.74 -31.91 -9.55
C GLY A 305 2.61 -31.60 -8.34
N HIS A 306 3.89 -31.43 -8.62
CA HIS A 306 4.93 -31.01 -7.70
C HIS A 306 5.74 -29.85 -8.29
N ILE A 307 6.47 -29.12 -7.45
CA ILE A 307 7.34 -28.05 -7.93
C ILE A 307 8.54 -28.67 -8.64
N LEU A 308 8.87 -28.15 -9.82
CA LEU A 308 10.02 -28.63 -10.57
C LEU A 308 11.33 -28.37 -9.79
N GLU A 309 12.06 -29.46 -9.54
CA GLU A 309 13.40 -29.44 -8.95
C GLU A 309 14.43 -29.96 -9.97
N ASN A 310 15.46 -29.17 -10.29
CA ASN A 310 16.57 -29.60 -11.15
C ASN A 310 17.89 -29.50 -10.38
N GLY A 311 18.33 -30.60 -9.78
CA GLY A 311 19.53 -30.65 -8.96
C GLY A 311 19.39 -29.83 -7.67
N LYS A 312 20.05 -28.66 -7.61
CA LYS A 312 19.93 -27.72 -6.47
C LYS A 312 18.90 -26.62 -6.72
N SER A 313 18.42 -26.51 -7.96
CA SER A 313 17.49 -25.47 -8.39
C SER A 313 16.06 -25.86 -8.07
N ILE A 314 15.41 -25.08 -7.21
CA ILE A 314 13.97 -25.21 -6.92
C ILE A 314 13.27 -24.05 -7.62
N TYR A 315 12.47 -24.34 -8.64
CA TYR A 315 11.80 -23.31 -9.46
C TYR A 315 10.52 -22.80 -8.79
N ASN A 316 10.69 -22.17 -7.63
CA ASN A 316 9.65 -21.55 -6.84
C ASN A 316 10.18 -20.26 -6.22
N THR A 317 9.47 -19.16 -6.41
CA THR A 317 9.85 -17.88 -5.83
C THR A 317 8.64 -17.00 -5.55
N THR A 318 8.70 -16.29 -4.44
CA THR A 318 7.74 -15.24 -4.09
C THR A 318 8.49 -13.93 -4.02
N LEU A 319 8.09 -12.97 -4.84
CA LEU A 319 8.67 -11.66 -4.91
C LEU A 319 7.77 -10.63 -4.23
N ASN A 320 8.36 -9.63 -3.61
CA ASN A 320 7.67 -8.50 -2.99
C ASN A 320 8.25 -7.16 -3.48
N ILE A 321 7.38 -6.16 -3.60
CA ILE A 321 7.78 -4.76 -3.69
C ILE A 321 6.92 -3.94 -2.74
N SER A 322 7.55 -3.10 -1.95
CA SER A 322 6.87 -2.14 -1.08
C SER A 322 7.46 -0.75 -1.28
N ASP A 323 6.57 0.22 -1.47
CA ASP A 323 6.87 1.64 -1.49
C ASP A 323 5.85 2.37 -0.62
N MET A 324 6.30 2.85 0.53
CA MET A 324 5.46 3.58 1.49
C MET A 324 4.94 4.89 0.91
N THR A 325 5.72 5.54 0.06
CA THR A 325 5.41 6.87 -0.49
C THR A 325 4.25 6.81 -1.48
N GLN A 326 4.21 5.74 -2.27
CA GLN A 326 3.12 5.46 -3.21
C GLN A 326 2.02 4.57 -2.62
N GLY A 327 2.18 4.13 -1.37
CA GLY A 327 1.29 3.16 -0.73
C GLY A 327 1.25 1.80 -1.46
N VAL A 328 2.30 1.45 -2.21
CA VAL A 328 2.41 0.22 -2.97
C VAL A 328 2.91 -0.90 -2.05
N ASN A 329 2.22 -2.02 -2.04
CA ASN A 329 2.67 -3.24 -1.40
C ASN A 329 2.13 -4.42 -2.22
N SER A 330 2.96 -4.93 -3.11
CA SER A 330 2.57 -5.90 -4.13
C SER A 330 3.42 -7.16 -4.02
N TYR A 331 2.80 -8.30 -4.33
CA TYR A 331 3.49 -9.58 -4.41
C TYR A 331 3.40 -10.18 -5.82
N TYR A 332 4.36 -11.04 -6.14
CA TYR A 332 4.41 -11.81 -7.37
C TYR A 332 4.94 -13.22 -7.07
N ILE A 333 4.10 -14.22 -7.20
CA ILE A 333 4.44 -15.63 -7.04
C ILE A 333 4.68 -16.22 -8.42
N LEU A 334 5.79 -16.93 -8.57
CA LEU A 334 6.20 -17.60 -9.80
C LEU A 334 6.65 -19.02 -9.46
N GLN A 335 6.02 -20.01 -10.10
CA GLN A 335 6.27 -21.43 -9.85
C GLN A 335 6.33 -22.18 -11.18
N ILE A 336 7.20 -23.19 -11.27
CA ILE A 336 7.09 -24.25 -12.28
C ILE A 336 6.51 -25.48 -11.59
N ILE A 337 5.42 -26.00 -12.14
CA ILE A 337 4.70 -27.18 -11.64
C ILE A 337 4.84 -28.27 -12.70
N GLU A 338 5.39 -29.42 -12.33
CA GLU A 338 5.46 -30.62 -13.17
C GLU A 338 4.41 -31.61 -12.65
N GLU A 339 3.63 -32.23 -13.54
CA GLU A 339 2.70 -33.29 -13.11
C GLU A 339 3.47 -34.50 -12.58
N ASP A 340 2.86 -35.24 -11.66
CA ASP A 340 3.51 -36.39 -11.00
C ASP A 340 3.84 -37.53 -11.97
N ASP A 341 3.14 -37.61 -13.10
CA ASP A 341 3.44 -38.55 -14.18
C ASP A 341 4.54 -38.06 -15.14
N GLY A 342 5.01 -36.82 -14.96
CA GLY A 342 6.04 -36.18 -15.77
C GLY A 342 5.61 -35.87 -17.21
N SER A 343 4.30 -35.93 -17.51
CA SER A 343 3.77 -35.70 -18.85
C SER A 343 3.80 -34.22 -19.24
N GLU A 344 3.32 -33.36 -18.34
CA GLU A 344 3.10 -31.94 -18.60
C GLU A 344 3.80 -31.03 -17.57
N CYS A 345 4.18 -29.84 -18.05
CA CYS A 345 4.84 -28.82 -17.22
C CYS A 345 4.14 -27.47 -17.38
N TYR A 346 3.95 -26.79 -16.26
CA TYR A 346 3.18 -25.56 -16.18
C TYR A 346 3.98 -24.44 -15.52
N VAL A 347 3.92 -23.24 -16.10
CA VAL A 347 4.38 -22.01 -15.46
C VAL A 347 3.19 -21.32 -14.81
N PHE A 348 3.18 -21.29 -13.47
CA PHE A 348 2.16 -20.63 -12.68
C PHE A 348 2.61 -19.26 -12.19
N ARG A 349 1.72 -18.28 -12.33
CA ARG A 349 1.91 -16.89 -11.92
C ARG A 349 0.72 -16.42 -11.12
N LYS A 350 0.98 -15.73 -10.01
CA LYS A 350 -0.05 -15.02 -9.24
C LYS A 350 0.50 -13.71 -8.73
N TRP A 351 -0.24 -12.63 -8.91
CA TRP A 351 0.19 -11.29 -8.50
C TRP A 351 -0.96 -10.51 -7.90
N GLY A 352 -0.66 -9.55 -7.04
CA GLY A 352 -1.68 -8.72 -6.42
C GLY A 352 -1.15 -7.83 -5.32
N ARG A 353 -2.06 -7.13 -4.64
CA ARG A 353 -1.74 -6.35 -3.44
C ARG A 353 -1.68 -7.28 -2.23
N VAL A 354 -0.61 -7.18 -1.43
CA VAL A 354 -0.47 -8.01 -0.21
C VAL A 354 -1.63 -7.72 0.75
N GLY A 355 -2.26 -8.77 1.25
CA GLY A 355 -3.40 -8.68 2.18
C GLY A 355 -4.76 -8.38 1.55
N SER A 356 -4.86 -8.30 0.21
CA SER A 356 -6.13 -8.13 -0.50
C SER A 356 -6.32 -9.18 -1.58
N GLU A 357 -7.41 -9.95 -1.49
CA GLU A 357 -7.77 -10.94 -2.51
C GLU A 357 -8.48 -10.32 -3.72
N LYS A 358 -8.96 -9.07 -3.60
CA LYS A 358 -9.75 -8.39 -4.65
C LYS A 358 -8.88 -7.79 -5.76
N ILE A 359 -7.61 -7.51 -5.47
CA ILE A 359 -6.71 -6.79 -6.39
C ILE A 359 -5.58 -7.73 -6.78
N GLY A 360 -5.65 -8.29 -7.98
CA GLY A 360 -4.65 -9.20 -8.50
C GLY A 360 -5.13 -10.02 -9.68
N GLY A 361 -4.29 -10.97 -10.09
CA GLY A 361 -4.58 -11.93 -11.14
C GLY A 361 -3.77 -13.20 -10.98
N LYS A 362 -4.15 -14.23 -11.72
CA LYS A 362 -3.40 -15.48 -11.84
C LYS A 362 -3.33 -15.90 -13.30
N LYS A 363 -2.28 -16.64 -13.65
CA LYS A 363 -2.09 -17.21 -14.98
C LYS A 363 -1.37 -18.56 -14.85
N LEU A 364 -1.87 -19.55 -15.56
CA LEU A 364 -1.29 -20.88 -15.67
C LEU A 364 -1.11 -21.16 -17.16
N GLU A 365 0.10 -21.55 -17.56
CA GLU A 365 0.44 -21.84 -18.95
C GLU A 365 1.19 -23.16 -19.03
N GLU A 366 0.70 -24.04 -19.89
CA GLU A 366 1.33 -25.31 -20.25
C GLU A 366 2.44 -25.07 -21.26
N MET A 367 3.59 -25.72 -21.06
CA MET A 367 4.71 -25.69 -21.99
C MET A 367 5.70 -26.83 -21.71
N SER A 368 6.62 -27.07 -22.64
CA SER A 368 7.68 -28.06 -22.42
C SER A 368 8.56 -27.67 -21.23
N LYS A 369 9.15 -28.67 -20.54
CA LYS A 369 10.04 -28.46 -19.39
C LYS A 369 11.18 -27.46 -19.67
N THR A 370 11.78 -27.54 -20.86
CA THR A 370 12.85 -26.62 -21.28
C THR A 370 12.34 -25.20 -21.50
N ASP A 371 11.16 -25.05 -22.09
CA ASP A 371 10.55 -23.74 -22.32
C ASP A 371 10.06 -23.13 -21.00
N ALA A 372 9.54 -23.94 -20.07
CA ALA A 372 9.13 -23.53 -18.73
C ALA A 372 10.30 -22.92 -17.94
N ILE A 373 11.46 -23.57 -17.94
CA ILE A 373 12.66 -23.05 -17.29
C ILE A 373 13.10 -21.74 -17.94
N ARG A 374 13.10 -21.66 -19.27
CA ARG A 374 13.49 -20.44 -19.99
C ARG A 374 12.53 -19.28 -19.67
N GLU A 375 11.24 -19.53 -19.70
CA GLU A 375 10.20 -18.52 -19.42
C GLU A 375 10.24 -18.08 -17.96
N PHE A 376 10.44 -19.01 -17.01
CA PHE A 376 10.63 -18.67 -15.60
C PHE A 376 11.82 -17.74 -15.40
N LYS A 377 12.99 -18.05 -15.97
CA LYS A 377 14.18 -17.21 -15.86
C LYS A 377 13.97 -15.84 -16.52
N ARG A 378 13.30 -15.80 -17.68
CA ARG A 378 12.94 -14.56 -18.37
C ARG A 378 12.04 -13.67 -17.51
N LEU A 379 10.99 -14.24 -16.93
CA LEU A 379 10.04 -13.54 -16.05
C LEU A 379 10.71 -13.07 -14.76
N PHE A 380 11.57 -13.90 -14.16
CA PHE A 380 12.33 -13.51 -12.97
C PHE A 380 13.25 -12.32 -13.25
N LEU A 381 13.99 -12.36 -14.36
CA LEU A 381 14.84 -11.25 -14.80
C LEU A 381 14.03 -9.99 -15.11
N GLU A 382 12.87 -10.13 -15.76
CA GLU A 382 11.97 -9.01 -16.03
C GLU A 382 11.50 -8.35 -14.71
N LYS A 383 11.13 -9.13 -13.69
CA LYS A 383 10.60 -8.59 -12.42
C LYS A 383 11.65 -8.11 -11.44
N THR A 384 12.82 -8.72 -11.39
CA THR A 384 13.88 -8.41 -10.40
C THR A 384 15.04 -7.62 -10.98
N GLY A 385 15.26 -7.69 -12.29
CA GLY A 385 16.45 -7.15 -12.97
C GLY A 385 17.72 -7.98 -12.75
N ASN A 386 17.62 -9.17 -12.14
CA ASN A 386 18.74 -10.06 -11.88
C ASN A 386 18.50 -11.44 -12.52
N PRO A 387 19.56 -12.15 -12.96
CA PRO A 387 19.42 -13.53 -13.41
C PRO A 387 19.02 -14.44 -12.24
N TRP A 388 18.33 -15.54 -12.54
CA TRP A 388 17.87 -16.50 -11.54
C TRP A 388 19.03 -17.12 -10.75
N GLU A 389 20.13 -17.41 -11.45
CA GLU A 389 21.33 -18.03 -10.88
C GLU A 389 21.95 -17.19 -9.77
N ALA A 390 21.88 -15.85 -9.88
CA ALA A 390 22.37 -14.95 -8.84
C ALA A 390 21.58 -15.07 -7.53
N TRP A 391 20.26 -15.29 -7.64
CA TRP A 391 19.40 -15.53 -6.49
C TRP A 391 19.61 -16.92 -5.91
N GLU A 392 19.61 -17.95 -6.76
CA GLU A 392 19.77 -19.35 -6.34
C GLU A 392 21.11 -19.61 -5.63
N GLN A 393 22.20 -19.03 -6.15
CA GLN A 393 23.53 -19.17 -5.58
C GLN A 393 23.79 -18.18 -4.44
N LYS A 394 22.86 -17.24 -4.21
CA LYS A 394 23.02 -16.10 -3.28
C LYS A 394 24.30 -15.29 -3.53
N THR A 395 24.67 -15.17 -4.81
CA THR A 395 25.87 -14.47 -5.27
C THR A 395 25.51 -13.32 -6.17
N ASN A 396 26.06 -12.12 -5.91
CA ASN A 396 25.92 -10.94 -6.78
C ASN A 396 24.47 -10.49 -7.06
N PHE A 397 23.48 -10.89 -6.26
CA PHE A 397 22.13 -10.37 -6.38
C PHE A 397 22.07 -8.92 -5.88
N GLN A 398 21.58 -7.99 -6.69
CA GLN A 398 21.46 -6.58 -6.32
C GLN A 398 20.03 -6.10 -6.49
N LYS A 399 19.45 -5.52 -5.43
CA LYS A 399 18.13 -4.91 -5.50
C LYS A 399 18.14 -3.80 -6.56
N GLN A 400 17.20 -3.83 -7.49
CA GLN A 400 17.04 -2.78 -8.50
C GLN A 400 15.90 -1.81 -8.09
N PRO A 401 16.09 -0.48 -8.20
CA PRO A 401 15.03 0.49 -7.94
C PRO A 401 13.75 0.19 -8.76
N GLY A 402 12.59 0.30 -8.13
CA GLY A 402 11.29 0.04 -8.77
C GLY A 402 11.00 -1.43 -9.17
N ARG A 403 11.91 -2.37 -8.86
CA ARG A 403 11.76 -3.79 -9.15
C ARG A 403 11.48 -4.62 -7.90
N PHE A 404 10.96 -5.83 -8.10
CA PHE A 404 10.65 -6.74 -7.02
C PHE A 404 11.92 -7.33 -6.38
N TYR A 405 11.81 -7.68 -5.11
CA TYR A 405 12.81 -8.42 -4.34
C TYR A 405 12.29 -9.82 -3.99
N PRO A 406 13.05 -10.89 -4.24
CA PRO A 406 12.67 -12.25 -3.85
C PRO A 406 12.73 -12.45 -2.33
N LEU A 407 11.78 -13.22 -1.81
CA LEU A 407 11.71 -13.61 -0.40
C LEU A 407 12.17 -15.06 -0.24
N ASP A 408 13.07 -15.31 0.70
CA ASP A 408 13.43 -16.65 1.15
C ASP A 408 12.26 -17.21 2.00
N ILE A 409 11.39 -17.99 1.37
CA ILE A 409 10.31 -18.70 2.05
C ILE A 409 10.74 -20.14 2.32
N ASP A 410 11.00 -20.45 3.59
CA ASP A 410 11.14 -21.83 4.04
C ASP A 410 9.74 -22.42 4.22
N TYR A 411 9.36 -23.34 3.35
CA TYR A 411 8.08 -24.06 3.46
C TYR A 411 8.08 -25.12 4.57
N GLY A 412 9.14 -25.20 5.38
CA GLY A 412 9.17 -26.00 6.59
C GLY A 412 9.11 -27.49 6.31
N VAL A 413 9.76 -27.94 5.23
CA VAL A 413 9.84 -29.36 4.85
C VAL A 413 10.78 -30.10 5.80
N ARG A 414 10.35 -30.26 7.06
CA ARG A 414 10.76 -31.37 7.90
C ARG A 414 9.69 -32.43 7.67
N GLU A 415 10.09 -33.63 7.24
CA GLU A 415 9.18 -34.77 7.14
C GLU A 415 8.38 -34.87 8.44
N ALA A 416 7.09 -34.54 8.37
CA ALA A 416 6.23 -34.69 9.52
C ALA A 416 6.21 -36.19 9.84
N PRO A 417 6.53 -36.61 11.08
CA PRO A 417 6.46 -38.01 11.44
C PRO A 417 5.05 -38.51 11.13
N LYS A 418 4.97 -39.66 10.43
CA LYS A 418 3.71 -40.30 10.02
C LYS A 418 2.72 -40.21 11.18
N ARG A 419 1.61 -39.47 10.98
CA ARG A 419 0.56 -39.31 11.99
C ARG A 419 0.07 -40.71 12.37
N LYS A 420 0.42 -41.18 13.57
CA LYS A 420 -0.23 -42.34 14.16
C LYS A 420 -1.68 -41.94 14.45
N ASP A 421 -2.61 -42.83 14.13
CA ASP A 421 -4.04 -42.65 14.37
C ASP A 421 -4.27 -42.35 15.86
N MET A 422 -4.56 -41.08 16.17
CA MET A 422 -4.69 -40.56 17.53
C MET A 422 -6.00 -40.95 18.20
N SER A 423 -6.92 -41.61 17.48
CA SER A 423 -8.22 -42.03 18.01
C SER A 423 -8.12 -43.13 19.09
N LYS A 424 -6.93 -43.72 19.31
CA LYS A 424 -6.71 -44.82 20.26
C LYS A 424 -5.79 -44.53 21.45
N MET A 425 -5.25 -43.31 21.58
CA MET A 425 -4.38 -42.96 22.71
C MET A 425 -5.15 -42.13 23.75
N LYS A 426 -5.54 -42.77 24.86
CA LYS A 426 -5.98 -42.05 26.06
C LYS A 426 -4.75 -41.39 26.70
N SER A 427 -4.77 -40.07 26.82
CA SER A 427 -3.70 -39.33 27.49
C SER A 427 -3.60 -39.76 28.96
N SER A 428 -2.39 -40.04 29.44
CA SER A 428 -2.09 -40.34 30.84
C SER A 428 -1.75 -39.08 31.66
N LEU A 429 -1.85 -37.89 31.04
CA LEU A 429 -1.56 -36.63 31.69
C LEU A 429 -2.73 -36.19 32.59
N ALA A 430 -2.40 -35.51 33.69
CA ALA A 430 -3.41 -34.88 34.54
C ALA A 430 -4.25 -33.88 33.73
N PRO A 431 -5.56 -33.74 34.00
CA PRO A 431 -6.46 -32.87 33.23
C PRO A 431 -5.97 -31.43 33.09
N GLN A 432 -5.37 -30.88 34.15
CA GLN A 432 -4.85 -29.49 34.16
C GLN A 432 -3.65 -29.31 33.22
N VAL A 433 -2.78 -30.32 33.12
CA VAL A 433 -1.62 -30.31 32.21
C VAL A 433 -2.08 -30.51 30.77
N LEU A 434 -3.07 -31.39 30.57
CA LEU A 434 -3.67 -31.60 29.25
C LEU A 434 -4.35 -30.33 28.74
N GLU A 435 -5.10 -29.63 29.58
CA GLU A 435 -5.76 -28.37 29.25
C GLU A 435 -4.74 -27.27 28.92
N LEU A 436 -3.67 -27.14 29.73
CA LEU A 436 -2.58 -26.20 29.45
C LEU A 436 -1.89 -26.52 28.12
N MET A 437 -1.62 -27.79 27.83
CA MET A 437 -1.05 -28.20 26.54
C MET A 437 -2.01 -27.92 25.38
N MET A 438 -3.30 -28.21 25.52
CA MET A 438 -4.30 -27.88 24.51
C MET A 438 -4.38 -26.38 24.25
N MET A 439 -4.24 -25.55 25.28
CA MET A 439 -4.18 -24.09 25.14
C MET A 439 -2.89 -23.63 24.43
N LEU A 440 -1.72 -24.09 24.89
CA LEU A 440 -0.42 -23.66 24.37
C LEU A 440 -0.13 -24.14 22.94
N PHE A 441 -0.70 -25.28 22.53
CA PHE A 441 -0.53 -25.86 21.19
C PHE A 441 -1.76 -25.64 20.29
N ASN A 442 -2.68 -24.75 20.69
CA ASN A 442 -3.80 -24.36 19.84
C ASN A 442 -3.32 -23.44 18.71
N VAL A 443 -2.97 -24.05 17.57
CA VAL A 443 -2.52 -23.33 16.36
C VAL A 443 -3.53 -22.28 15.90
N GLU A 444 -4.83 -22.51 16.11
CA GLU A 444 -5.87 -21.57 15.71
C GLU A 444 -5.85 -20.29 16.55
N THR A 445 -5.56 -20.41 17.85
CA THR A 445 -5.40 -19.24 18.72
C THR A 445 -4.26 -18.34 18.24
N TYR A 446 -3.11 -18.90 17.86
CA TYR A 446 -1.99 -18.12 17.32
C TYR A 446 -2.30 -17.55 15.93
N ARG A 447 -3.05 -18.26 15.09
CA ARG A 447 -3.54 -17.74 13.81
C ARG A 447 -4.47 -16.54 13.99
N CYS A 448 -5.43 -16.64 14.90
CA CYS A 448 -6.33 -15.54 15.24
C CYS A 448 -5.54 -14.34 15.80
N ALA A 449 -4.60 -14.56 16.72
CA ALA A 449 -3.75 -13.50 17.26
C ALA A 449 -2.89 -12.82 16.18
N SER A 450 -2.32 -13.59 15.25
CA SER A 450 -1.53 -13.06 14.13
C SER A 450 -2.40 -12.26 13.15
N THR A 451 -3.61 -12.74 12.88
CA THR A 451 -4.58 -12.04 12.02
C THR A 451 -5.03 -10.73 12.67
N PHE A 452 -5.25 -10.73 13.99
CA PHE A 452 -5.58 -9.55 14.77
C PHE A 452 -4.46 -8.51 14.74
N LEU A 453 -3.21 -8.92 14.94
CA LEU A 453 -2.02 -8.05 14.80
C LEU A 453 -1.98 -7.35 13.44
N PHE A 454 -2.23 -8.11 12.36
CA PHE A 454 -2.17 -7.56 11.00
C PHE A 454 -3.34 -6.61 10.69
N ARG A 455 -4.55 -6.91 11.17
CA ARG A 455 -5.76 -6.13 10.83
C ARG A 455 -6.00 -4.91 11.72
N GLU A 456 -5.66 -4.98 13.01
CA GLU A 456 -6.05 -3.96 13.99
C GLU A 456 -4.87 -3.15 14.52
N LEU A 457 -3.71 -3.79 14.75
CA LEU A 457 -2.56 -3.13 15.39
C LEU A 457 -1.63 -2.44 14.39
N LEU A 458 -1.35 -3.04 13.23
CA LEU A 458 -0.48 -2.41 12.23
C LEU A 458 -1.07 -1.11 11.61
N PRO A 459 -2.37 -1.04 11.28
CA PRO A 459 -2.96 0.20 10.77
C PRO A 459 -3.03 1.31 11.82
N SER A 460 -3.19 0.98 13.10
CA SER A 460 -3.27 1.97 14.19
C SER A 460 -1.91 2.53 14.61
N MET A 461 -0.80 1.82 14.36
CA MET A 461 0.55 2.38 14.55
C MET A 461 0.98 3.29 13.39
N SER A 462 0.42 3.09 12.18
CA SER A 462 0.70 3.96 11.03
C SER A 462 0.11 5.37 11.16
N SER A 463 -0.82 5.61 12.08
CA SER A 463 -1.37 6.94 12.36
C SER A 463 -0.55 7.77 13.36
N TYR A 464 0.57 7.23 13.86
CA TYR A 464 1.45 7.90 14.83
C TYR A 464 2.80 8.38 14.25
N TYR A 465 3.00 8.30 12.93
CA TYR A 465 4.19 8.82 12.24
C TYR A 465 3.84 9.76 11.09
#